data_AF-A0A8T5TSM5-F1
#
_entry.id   AF-A0A8T5TSM5-F1
#
_cell.length_a   1.000
_cell.length_b   1.000
_cell.length_c   1.000
_cell.angle_alpha   90.00
_cell.angle_beta   90.00
_cell.angle_gamma   90.00
#
_symmetry.space_group_name_H-M   'P 1'
#
loop_
_entity.id
_entity.type
_entity.pdbx_description
1 polymer ?
#
loop_
_entity_poly.entity_id
_entity_poly.type
_entity_poly.pdbx_seq_one_letter_code
_entity_poly.pdbx_strand_id
1 'polypeptide(L)'
;MSIHGNQYILPLFNTSQAIPQINEYDELALAFYLLTKDLKPDEKVVSFSRLLWPFLCVQGVISTHIILDGLNVFSKKGKLSNPPRQPLIGHLLRNIENRTQIEQLKKITEVLNYEDSGAESLGENEETEFQKLKIESLVNPEFLQTLVKLLPFTEYKPVADYMPLETNFTTEQALEIADNYRNYIDYMKGNALRWNTQIELISKEVDKWLIDVNVQLKDINSRFSSQITKTSQLIDSGQIKDKIALESDKIDQWQVNEKRRVIENISVLFKTAERQLEDIIKKNKSFTQTDILKGKVFSDLTNPFENHFKYLIDEGNNFVNSITSLTQKYMELKESAFEINIEAEKKLEVLKSSLDMQLQDRDKDLSAFEDEKQAKISEIRALQKNIEDIYSKIKSIVQTKNGNCLNEAQDLVSWSLADNQSELFSRPIVWIYMPLYVMFVENEQKMEEKMVSVFPGFVTSDPNNRYKEISGAMVNLKHIVTERIEEDMALRSNFEFSCENRNILEDSSLNKKIQQGISILRRSAIINGDIENEIRSKLDSILTR
;
A
#
# COMPACT_ATOMS: atom_id res chain seq x y z
N MET A 1 25.92 8.05 -48.26
CA MET A 1 26.82 6.87 -48.31
C MET A 1 26.50 6.10 -49.59
N SER A 2 27.45 5.85 -50.49
CA SER A 2 27.20 4.96 -51.63
C SER A 2 27.22 3.50 -51.15
N ILE A 3 26.03 2.90 -51.06
CA ILE A 3 25.89 1.50 -50.66
C ILE A 3 26.36 0.63 -51.83
N HIS A 4 27.47 -0.08 -51.64
CA HIS A 4 28.05 -0.98 -52.64
C HIS A 4 27.90 -2.44 -52.18
N GLY A 5 27.65 -3.34 -53.14
CA GLY A 5 27.55 -4.78 -52.89
C GLY A 5 26.13 -5.28 -52.63
N ASN A 6 26.04 -6.53 -52.18
CA ASN A 6 24.78 -7.17 -51.86
C ASN A 6 24.24 -6.66 -50.52
N GLN A 7 22.92 -6.49 -50.44
CA GLN A 7 22.22 -6.06 -49.24
C GLN A 7 21.05 -7.02 -48.98
N TYR A 8 20.58 -7.05 -47.72
CA TYR A 8 19.35 -7.76 -47.37
C TYR A 8 18.15 -6.94 -47.84
N ILE A 9 17.42 -7.45 -48.82
CA ILE A 9 16.26 -6.78 -49.41
C ILE A 9 15.01 -7.62 -49.14
N LEU A 10 13.98 -7.00 -48.55
CA LEU A 10 12.67 -7.62 -48.35
C LEU A 10 11.97 -7.82 -49.71
N PRO A 11 11.05 -8.78 -49.86
CA PRO A 11 10.28 -8.89 -51.09
C PRO A 11 9.24 -7.76 -51.19
N LEU A 12 9.06 -7.21 -52.39
CA LEU A 12 7.97 -6.27 -52.67
C LEU A 12 6.64 -7.02 -52.83
N PHE A 13 6.60 -8.04 -53.69
CA PHE A 13 5.41 -8.83 -53.92
C PHE A 13 5.59 -10.24 -53.37
N ASN A 14 4.72 -10.61 -52.45
CA ASN A 14 4.60 -11.98 -51.97
C ASN A 14 3.44 -12.67 -52.68
N THR A 15 3.66 -13.92 -53.06
CA THR A 15 2.65 -14.76 -53.68
C THR A 15 2.25 -15.89 -52.75
N SER A 16 0.99 -16.35 -52.87
CA SER A 16 0.59 -17.62 -52.26
C SER A 16 1.26 -18.78 -53.02
N GLN A 17 1.37 -19.96 -52.40
CA GLN A 17 2.05 -21.13 -52.97
C GLN A 17 1.57 -21.55 -54.37
N ALA A 18 0.41 -21.07 -54.83
CA ALA A 18 -0.16 -21.35 -56.15
C ALA A 18 0.26 -20.37 -57.25
N ILE A 19 0.86 -19.21 -56.92
CA ILE A 19 1.28 -18.20 -57.88
C ILE A 19 2.83 -18.15 -57.90
N PRO A 20 3.48 -18.23 -59.07
CA PRO A 20 4.93 -18.17 -59.16
C PRO A 20 5.47 -16.85 -58.59
N GLN A 21 6.70 -16.88 -58.05
CA GLN A 21 7.35 -15.67 -57.54
C GLN A 21 7.49 -14.62 -58.65
N ILE A 22 7.28 -13.35 -58.26
CA ILE A 22 7.33 -12.18 -59.13
C ILE A 22 8.66 -11.48 -58.90
N ASN A 23 9.50 -11.38 -59.92
CA ASN A 23 10.86 -10.86 -59.86
C ASN A 23 11.28 -10.12 -61.14
N GLU A 24 12.04 -9.04 -60.99
CA GLU A 24 12.61 -8.25 -62.10
C GLU A 24 11.54 -7.60 -62.99
N TYR A 25 11.26 -8.17 -64.17
CA TYR A 25 10.43 -7.53 -65.20
C TYR A 25 8.93 -7.65 -64.95
N ASP A 26 8.47 -8.78 -64.41
CA ASP A 26 7.07 -8.94 -64.04
C ASP A 26 6.72 -8.11 -62.78
N GLU A 27 7.67 -7.95 -61.85
CA GLU A 27 7.58 -7.02 -60.73
C GLU A 27 7.43 -5.57 -61.22
N LEU A 28 8.28 -5.14 -62.15
CA LEU A 28 8.22 -3.79 -62.74
C LEU A 28 6.89 -3.54 -63.45
N ALA A 29 6.43 -4.49 -64.27
CA ALA A 29 5.16 -4.36 -65.01
C ALA A 29 3.95 -4.31 -64.07
N LEU A 30 3.94 -5.12 -63.00
CA LEU A 30 2.86 -5.10 -62.01
C LEU A 30 2.87 -3.81 -61.19
N ALA A 31 4.05 -3.35 -60.74
CA ALA A 31 4.17 -2.09 -60.02
C ALA A 31 3.73 -0.90 -60.87
N PHE A 32 4.13 -0.86 -62.14
CA PHE A 32 3.70 0.16 -63.09
C PHE A 32 2.17 0.19 -63.25
N TYR A 33 1.53 -0.97 -63.40
CA TYR A 33 0.07 -1.06 -63.43
C TYR A 33 -0.57 -0.48 -62.17
N LEU A 34 -0.09 -0.90 -60.99
CA LEU A 34 -0.66 -0.45 -59.71
C LEU A 34 -0.52 1.04 -59.47
N LEU A 35 0.54 1.67 -60.00
CA LEU A 35 0.77 3.11 -59.92
C LEU A 35 -0.04 3.93 -60.93
N THR A 36 -0.35 3.36 -62.10
CA THR A 36 -0.94 4.10 -63.23
C THR A 36 -2.43 3.83 -63.48
N LYS A 37 -3.01 2.78 -62.89
CA LYS A 37 -4.42 2.41 -63.10
C LYS A 37 -5.42 3.52 -62.75
N ASP A 38 -5.12 4.32 -61.73
CA ASP A 38 -5.98 5.41 -61.25
C ASP A 38 -5.54 6.79 -61.78
N LEU A 39 -4.57 6.83 -62.70
CA LEU A 39 -4.04 8.06 -63.28
C LEU A 39 -5.08 8.74 -64.18
N LYS A 40 -5.37 10.01 -63.92
CA LYS A 40 -6.34 10.78 -64.72
C LYS A 40 -5.75 11.29 -66.04
N PRO A 41 -6.56 11.68 -67.04
CA PRO A 41 -6.06 12.18 -68.33
C PRO A 41 -5.26 13.49 -68.26
N ASP A 42 -5.51 14.31 -67.23
CA ASP A 42 -4.86 15.60 -66.93
C ASP A 42 -3.62 15.47 -66.03
N GLU A 43 -3.25 14.24 -65.67
CA GLU A 43 -2.12 13.93 -64.80
C GLU A 43 -0.93 13.42 -65.62
N LYS A 44 0.24 14.03 -65.42
CA LYS A 44 1.51 13.70 -66.09
C LYS A 44 2.46 13.04 -65.11
N VAL A 45 3.13 11.97 -65.52
CA VAL A 45 4.19 11.35 -64.71
C VAL A 45 5.50 12.12 -64.90
N VAL A 46 6.06 12.62 -63.81
CA VAL A 46 7.32 13.39 -63.78
C VAL A 46 8.51 12.46 -63.61
N SER A 47 8.46 11.59 -62.59
CA SER A 47 9.51 10.62 -62.30
C SER A 47 8.93 9.31 -61.80
N PHE A 48 9.61 8.20 -62.10
CA PHE A 48 9.23 6.85 -61.66
C PHE A 48 10.49 6.07 -61.29
N SER A 49 10.56 5.57 -60.07
CA SER A 49 11.75 4.84 -59.60
C SER A 49 11.43 3.71 -58.64
N ARG A 50 12.40 2.81 -58.50
CA ARG A 50 12.44 1.73 -57.53
C ARG A 50 13.37 2.13 -56.39
N LEU A 51 12.80 2.40 -55.23
CA LEU A 51 13.51 2.90 -54.07
C LEU A 51 13.74 1.79 -53.03
N LEU A 52 14.72 1.98 -52.14
CA LEU A 52 14.96 1.15 -50.97
C LEU A 52 14.84 2.00 -49.71
N TRP A 53 13.87 1.65 -48.87
CA TRP A 53 13.72 2.23 -47.54
C TRP A 53 14.66 1.52 -46.55
N PRO A 54 15.61 2.25 -45.94
CA PRO A 54 16.58 1.67 -45.02
C PRO A 54 16.00 1.41 -43.62
N PHE A 55 16.08 0.17 -43.15
CA PHE A 55 15.87 -0.21 -41.76
C PHE A 55 17.16 -0.78 -41.19
N LEU A 56 17.50 -0.40 -39.96
CA LEU A 56 18.67 -0.90 -39.26
C LEU A 56 18.23 -1.81 -38.11
N CYS A 57 18.60 -3.08 -38.20
CA CYS A 57 18.48 -4.03 -37.12
C CYS A 57 19.69 -3.86 -36.20
N VAL A 58 19.48 -3.54 -34.93
CA VAL A 58 20.54 -3.37 -33.91
C VAL A 58 20.19 -4.21 -32.69
N GLN A 59 21.19 -4.84 -32.09
CA GLN A 59 21.03 -5.62 -30.87
C GLN A 59 20.35 -4.79 -29.76
N GLY A 60 19.23 -5.28 -29.25
CA GLY A 60 18.45 -4.68 -28.17
C GLY A 60 18.90 -5.19 -26.80
N VAL A 61 17.95 -5.65 -25.99
CA VAL A 61 18.23 -6.40 -24.76
C VAL A 61 18.63 -7.84 -25.07
N ILE A 62 18.93 -8.64 -24.04
CA ILE A 62 19.39 -10.04 -24.18
C ILE A 62 18.47 -10.83 -25.14
N SER A 63 19.08 -11.39 -26.20
CA SER A 63 18.40 -12.21 -27.22
C SER A 63 17.27 -11.49 -27.98
N THR A 64 17.43 -10.18 -28.20
CA THR A 64 16.51 -9.39 -29.01
C THR A 64 17.24 -8.40 -29.90
N HIS A 65 16.59 -7.97 -30.99
CA HIS A 65 16.99 -6.84 -31.81
C HIS A 65 15.88 -5.79 -31.87
N ILE A 66 16.25 -4.51 -31.81
CA ILE A 66 15.37 -3.40 -32.18
C ILE A 66 15.55 -3.10 -33.67
N ILE A 67 14.49 -2.60 -34.30
CA ILE A 67 14.55 -2.10 -35.68
C ILE A 67 14.38 -0.59 -35.64
N LEU A 68 15.36 0.10 -36.23
CA LEU A 68 15.36 1.54 -36.42
C LEU A 68 15.03 1.87 -37.88
N ASP A 69 14.04 2.72 -38.08
CA ASP A 69 13.66 3.28 -39.36
C ASP A 69 14.58 4.43 -39.75
N GLY A 70 15.31 4.28 -40.86
CA GLY A 70 16.29 5.27 -41.32
C GLY A 70 15.72 6.63 -41.71
N LEU A 71 14.41 6.78 -41.91
CA LEU A 71 13.74 8.04 -42.28
C LEU A 71 13.10 8.74 -41.07
N ASN A 72 13.18 8.18 -39.86
CA ASN A 72 12.61 8.75 -38.64
C ASN A 72 11.07 9.02 -38.71
N VAL A 73 10.36 8.18 -39.47
CA VAL A 73 8.90 8.13 -39.52
C VAL A 73 8.33 7.60 -38.20
N PHE A 74 8.92 6.53 -37.66
CA PHE A 74 8.54 5.96 -36.37
C PHE A 74 9.29 6.59 -35.20
N SER A 75 8.64 6.68 -34.04
CA SER A 75 9.30 7.02 -32.78
C SER A 75 8.47 6.51 -31.59
N LYS A 76 9.13 6.07 -30.53
CA LYS A 76 8.47 5.80 -29.24
C LYS A 76 8.51 7.05 -28.40
N LYS A 77 7.34 7.60 -28.10
CA LYS A 77 7.14 8.69 -27.14
C LYS A 77 6.36 8.17 -25.94
N GLY A 78 6.66 8.64 -24.74
CA GLY A 78 5.96 8.21 -23.53
C GLY A 78 6.42 8.91 -22.27
N LYS A 79 5.97 8.39 -21.14
CA LYS A 79 6.32 8.83 -19.78
C LYS A 79 6.75 7.60 -18.99
N LEU A 80 7.82 7.73 -18.20
CA LEU A 80 8.35 6.68 -17.34
C LEU A 80 8.09 7.05 -15.88
N SER A 81 7.58 6.10 -15.10
CA SER A 81 7.35 6.29 -13.67
C SER A 81 8.68 6.40 -12.91
N ASN A 82 8.84 7.44 -12.09
CA ASN A 82 10.03 7.71 -11.28
C ASN A 82 9.69 7.75 -9.77
N PRO A 83 10.35 6.95 -8.93
CA PRO A 83 10.16 7.03 -7.48
C PRO A 83 10.72 8.33 -6.90
N PRO A 84 10.16 8.82 -5.79
CA PRO A 84 10.70 9.97 -5.09
C PRO A 84 12.14 9.71 -4.63
N ARG A 85 12.89 10.77 -4.28
CA ARG A 85 14.26 10.63 -3.78
C ARG A 85 14.26 9.94 -2.41
N GLN A 86 15.05 8.87 -2.27
CA GLN A 86 15.17 8.12 -1.02
C GLN A 86 15.53 8.99 0.22
N PRO A 87 16.41 10.02 0.11
CA PRO A 87 16.67 10.95 1.21
C PRO A 87 15.42 11.70 1.69
N LEU A 88 14.45 12.01 0.83
CA LEU A 88 13.22 12.71 1.21
C LEU A 88 12.39 11.86 2.19
N ILE A 89 12.20 10.57 1.86
CA ILE A 89 11.53 9.62 2.75
C ILE A 89 12.34 9.43 4.04
N GLY A 90 13.67 9.30 3.93
CA GLY A 90 14.57 9.21 5.09
C GLY A 90 14.48 10.41 6.03
N HIS A 91 14.39 11.64 5.50
CA HIS A 91 14.22 12.86 6.29
C HIS A 91 12.85 12.91 6.98
N LEU A 92 11.78 12.50 6.28
CA LEU A 92 10.44 12.42 6.89
C LEU A 92 10.38 11.41 8.04
N LEU A 93 11.09 10.29 7.92
CA LEU A 93 11.20 9.28 8.98
C LEU A 93 12.10 9.73 10.15
N ARG A 94 13.13 10.55 9.91
CA ARG A 94 14.07 11.03 10.94
C ARG A 94 13.62 12.30 11.68
N ASN A 95 12.77 13.15 11.08
CA ASN A 95 12.25 14.36 11.71
C ASN A 95 11.16 14.03 12.76
N ILE A 96 11.59 13.38 13.84
CA ILE A 96 10.75 12.99 14.99
C ILE A 96 10.42 14.22 15.85
N GLU A 97 11.27 15.25 15.86
CA GLU A 97 11.18 16.37 16.81
C GLU A 97 9.93 17.25 16.64
N ASN A 98 9.20 17.16 15.51
CA ASN A 98 8.07 18.04 15.22
C ASN A 98 6.79 17.33 14.73
N ARG A 99 6.76 15.99 14.65
CA ARG A 99 5.62 15.25 14.07
C ARG A 99 5.33 13.94 14.78
N THR A 100 4.05 13.61 14.91
CA THR A 100 3.61 12.29 15.36
C THR A 100 3.87 11.22 14.30
N GLN A 101 3.96 9.95 14.70
CA GLN A 101 4.14 8.80 13.78
C GLN A 101 3.06 8.78 12.68
N ILE A 102 1.81 9.08 13.05
CA ILE A 102 0.67 9.15 12.13
C ILE A 102 0.86 10.28 11.10
N GLU A 103 1.31 11.47 11.52
CA GLU A 103 1.57 12.59 10.62
C GLU A 103 2.74 12.30 9.67
N GLN A 104 3.78 11.62 10.14
CA GLN A 104 4.90 11.18 9.30
C GLN A 104 4.40 10.23 8.19
N LEU A 105 3.62 9.21 8.55
CA LEU A 105 3.05 8.26 7.57
C LEU A 105 2.08 8.92 6.59
N LYS A 106 1.25 9.87 7.06
CA LYS A 106 0.38 10.66 6.18
C LYS A 106 1.19 11.48 5.18
N LYS A 107 2.25 12.16 5.62
CA LYS A 107 3.12 12.93 4.72
C LYS A 107 3.86 12.03 3.73
N ILE A 108 4.31 10.86 4.16
CA ILE A 108 4.88 9.85 3.26
C ILE A 108 3.84 9.44 2.22
N THR A 109 2.59 9.18 2.63
CA THR A 109 1.50 8.85 1.71
C THR A 109 1.26 9.96 0.68
N GLU A 110 1.32 11.23 1.08
CA GLU A 110 1.22 12.38 0.15
C GLU A 110 2.38 12.43 -0.85
N VAL A 111 3.62 12.22 -0.39
CA VAL A 111 4.81 12.22 -1.26
C VAL A 111 4.77 11.06 -2.27
N LEU A 112 4.30 9.88 -1.86
CA LEU A 112 4.19 8.71 -2.74
C LEU A 112 3.04 8.83 -3.74
N ASN A 113 2.02 9.65 -3.44
CA ASN A 113 0.88 9.94 -4.32
C ASN A 113 1.02 11.30 -5.03
N TYR A 114 2.20 11.92 -5.01
CA TYR A 114 2.36 13.22 -5.66
C TYR A 114 2.12 13.06 -7.17
N GLU A 115 0.97 13.55 -7.62
CA GLU A 115 0.60 13.64 -9.03
C GLU A 115 1.01 15.02 -9.55
N ASP A 116 1.94 15.02 -10.50
CA ASP A 116 2.44 16.25 -11.11
C ASP A 116 1.42 16.74 -12.16
N SER A 117 0.51 17.63 -11.75
CA SER A 117 -0.55 18.19 -12.59
C SER A 117 -0.04 19.13 -13.70
N GLY A 118 1.28 19.40 -13.76
CA GLY A 118 1.93 20.28 -14.75
C GLY A 118 2.89 19.59 -15.74
N ALA A 119 2.99 18.26 -15.74
CA ALA A 119 4.03 17.51 -16.48
C ALA A 119 3.81 17.39 -18.01
N GLU A 120 3.50 18.49 -18.70
CA GLU A 120 3.58 18.57 -20.17
C GLU A 120 4.84 19.33 -20.65
N SER A 121 5.51 20.13 -19.83
CA SER A 121 6.50 21.11 -20.33
C SER A 121 7.83 21.26 -19.56
N LEU A 122 8.33 20.25 -18.84
CA LEU A 122 9.55 20.43 -18.00
C LEU A 122 10.70 19.47 -18.37
N GLY A 123 11.94 19.98 -18.24
CA GLY A 123 13.20 19.40 -18.70
C GLY A 123 13.86 18.41 -17.75
N GLU A 124 15.03 17.88 -18.12
CA GLU A 124 15.73 16.73 -17.51
C GLU A 124 16.09 16.84 -16.02
N ASN A 125 15.89 17.99 -15.37
CA ASN A 125 16.44 18.28 -14.04
C ASN A 125 15.40 18.55 -12.92
N GLU A 126 14.10 18.41 -13.19
CA GLU A 126 13.06 18.69 -12.18
C GLU A 126 12.49 17.43 -11.50
N GLU A 127 12.02 17.59 -10.25
CA GLU A 127 11.52 16.52 -9.38
C GLU A 127 10.10 16.07 -9.80
N THR A 128 10.00 15.44 -10.97
CA THR A 128 8.72 15.02 -11.54
C THR A 128 8.44 13.53 -11.28
N GLU A 129 7.15 13.19 -11.14
CA GLU A 129 6.69 11.79 -11.05
C GLU A 129 7.03 11.01 -12.34
N PHE A 130 7.07 11.72 -13.47
CA PHE A 130 7.29 11.14 -14.78
C PHE A 130 8.49 11.74 -15.50
N GLN A 131 9.35 10.89 -16.05
CA GLN A 131 10.39 11.30 -17.00
C GLN A 131 9.88 11.10 -18.43
N LYS A 132 10.14 12.06 -19.33
CA LYS A 132 9.80 11.92 -20.76
C LYS A 132 10.67 10.84 -21.41
N LEU A 133 10.03 9.89 -22.08
CA LEU A 133 10.66 8.90 -22.93
C LEU A 133 10.54 9.36 -24.38
N LYS A 134 11.66 9.46 -25.10
CA LYS A 134 11.67 9.61 -26.56
C LYS A 134 12.79 8.74 -27.13
N ILE A 135 12.43 7.77 -27.95
CA ILE A 135 13.38 6.97 -28.74
C ILE A 135 13.01 7.18 -30.20
N GLU A 136 13.86 7.95 -30.89
CA GLU A 136 13.67 8.27 -32.30
C GLU A 136 13.88 7.04 -33.18
N SER A 137 13.22 7.02 -34.34
CA SER A 137 13.34 5.96 -35.34
C SER A 137 12.91 4.56 -34.89
N LEU A 138 12.54 4.34 -33.62
CA LEU A 138 12.15 3.02 -33.13
C LEU A 138 10.81 2.57 -33.72
N VAL A 139 10.82 1.45 -34.43
CA VAL A 139 9.65 0.88 -35.09
C VAL A 139 8.66 0.33 -34.06
N ASN A 140 7.38 0.61 -34.27
CA ASN A 140 6.32 0.18 -33.34
C ASN A 140 5.99 -1.32 -33.44
N PRO A 141 5.40 -1.93 -32.38
CA PRO A 141 5.12 -3.37 -32.35
C PRO A 141 4.19 -3.84 -33.48
N GLU A 142 3.23 -3.01 -33.89
CA GLU A 142 2.30 -3.33 -34.97
C GLU A 142 3.01 -3.48 -36.32
N PHE A 143 3.97 -2.60 -36.61
CA PHE A 143 4.77 -2.66 -37.83
C PHE A 143 5.87 -3.72 -37.71
N LEU A 144 6.44 -3.96 -36.53
CA LEU A 144 7.35 -5.08 -36.29
C LEU A 144 6.70 -6.43 -36.65
N GLN A 145 5.44 -6.65 -36.27
CA GLN A 145 4.66 -7.83 -36.68
C GLN A 145 4.50 -7.95 -38.20
N THR A 146 4.53 -6.83 -38.92
CA THR A 146 4.52 -6.81 -40.39
C THR A 146 5.88 -7.22 -40.95
N LEU A 147 6.96 -6.65 -40.41
CA LEU A 147 8.32 -7.03 -40.79
C LEU A 147 8.61 -8.50 -40.51
N VAL A 148 8.15 -9.06 -39.38
CA VAL A 148 8.29 -10.49 -39.05
C VAL A 148 7.72 -11.41 -40.14
N LYS A 149 6.67 -10.98 -40.86
CA LYS A 149 6.11 -11.75 -41.99
C LYS A 149 6.97 -11.67 -43.25
N LEU A 150 7.76 -10.61 -43.40
CA LEU A 150 8.63 -10.37 -44.57
C LEU A 150 10.03 -10.93 -44.37
N LEU A 151 10.56 -10.87 -43.14
CA LEU A 151 11.95 -11.25 -42.82
C LEU A 151 12.34 -12.66 -43.30
N PRO A 152 11.50 -13.71 -43.23
CA PRO A 152 11.84 -15.04 -43.73
C PRO A 152 12.10 -15.11 -45.24
N PHE A 153 11.60 -14.14 -46.00
CA PHE A 153 11.72 -14.07 -47.47
C PHE A 153 12.79 -13.08 -47.92
N THR A 154 13.62 -12.59 -47.00
CA THR A 154 14.66 -11.60 -47.30
C THR A 154 15.76 -12.24 -48.14
N GLU A 155 16.19 -11.55 -49.20
CA GLU A 155 17.24 -12.02 -50.11
C GLU A 155 18.49 -11.15 -50.01
N TYR A 156 19.67 -11.76 -50.05
CA TYR A 156 20.95 -11.04 -50.07
C TYR A 156 21.41 -10.81 -51.51
N LYS A 157 21.00 -9.68 -52.10
CA LYS A 157 21.15 -9.41 -53.55
C LYS A 157 21.71 -8.01 -53.84
N PRO A 158 22.31 -7.78 -55.02
CA PRO A 158 22.88 -6.47 -55.36
C PRO A 158 21.78 -5.40 -55.43
N VAL A 159 22.11 -4.21 -54.92
CA VAL A 159 21.23 -3.02 -54.99
C VAL A 159 21.39 -2.25 -56.30
N ALA A 160 22.06 -2.83 -57.29
CA ALA A 160 22.46 -2.16 -58.51
C ALA A 160 21.30 -1.59 -59.31
N ASP A 161 20.06 -2.09 -59.15
CA ASP A 161 18.83 -1.66 -59.80
C ASP A 161 17.92 -0.76 -58.94
N TYR A 162 18.37 -0.36 -57.75
CA TYR A 162 17.59 0.41 -56.79
C TYR A 162 18.24 1.74 -56.43
N MET A 163 17.46 2.70 -55.96
CA MET A 163 17.97 3.90 -55.29
C MET A 163 17.67 3.84 -53.79
N PRO A 164 18.67 3.70 -52.91
CA PRO A 164 18.44 3.77 -51.47
C PRO A 164 18.13 5.20 -51.04
N LEU A 165 17.07 5.35 -50.24
CA LEU A 165 16.74 6.62 -49.58
C LEU A 165 17.82 6.98 -48.56
N GLU A 166 18.10 8.28 -48.41
CA GLU A 166 19.10 8.74 -47.44
C GLU A 166 18.61 8.54 -46.01
N THR A 167 19.50 8.04 -45.14
CA THR A 167 19.21 7.81 -43.72
C THR A 167 19.45 9.08 -42.91
N ASN A 168 18.55 9.39 -41.98
CA ASN A 168 18.63 10.51 -41.04
C ASN A 168 19.66 10.31 -39.92
N PHE A 169 20.20 9.10 -39.78
CA PHE A 169 21.22 8.79 -38.78
C PHE A 169 22.38 7.98 -39.35
N THR A 170 23.55 8.10 -38.72
CA THR A 170 24.71 7.25 -38.95
C THR A 170 24.64 5.98 -38.11
N THR A 171 25.47 4.97 -38.42
CA THR A 171 25.55 3.75 -37.59
C THR A 171 25.96 4.04 -36.14
N GLU A 172 26.79 5.07 -35.91
CA GLU A 172 27.17 5.50 -34.55
C GLU A 172 25.99 6.08 -33.78
N GLN A 173 25.20 6.95 -34.41
CA GLN A 173 23.98 7.49 -33.82
C GLN A 173 22.94 6.39 -33.55
N ALA A 174 22.84 5.40 -34.43
CA ALA A 174 21.98 4.24 -34.20
C ALA A 174 22.41 3.40 -33.00
N LEU A 175 23.72 3.25 -32.77
CA LEU A 175 24.25 2.59 -31.58
C LEU A 175 23.90 3.38 -30.31
N GLU A 176 24.00 4.71 -30.35
CA GLU A 176 23.57 5.57 -29.24
C GLU A 176 22.06 5.44 -28.96
N ILE A 177 21.22 5.36 -30.00
CA ILE A 177 19.78 5.10 -29.86
C ILE A 177 19.54 3.73 -29.19
N ALA A 178 20.27 2.69 -29.59
CA ALA A 178 20.17 1.37 -29.00
C ALA A 178 20.64 1.33 -27.54
N ASP A 179 21.71 2.05 -27.21
CA ASP A 179 22.20 2.20 -25.84
C ASP A 179 21.17 2.94 -24.99
N ASN A 180 20.59 4.03 -25.49
CA ASN A 180 19.51 4.76 -24.84
C ASN A 180 18.29 3.86 -24.59
N TYR A 181 17.91 3.04 -25.57
CA TYR A 181 16.85 2.04 -25.42
C TYR A 181 17.12 1.06 -24.25
N ARG A 182 18.33 0.49 -24.18
CA ARG A 182 18.71 -0.41 -23.08
C ARG A 182 18.74 0.32 -21.74
N ASN A 183 19.32 1.52 -21.71
CA ASN A 183 19.40 2.36 -20.53
C ASN A 183 18.01 2.70 -19.98
N TYR A 184 17.02 2.97 -20.84
CA TYR A 184 15.64 3.19 -20.39
C TYR A 184 15.03 1.95 -19.73
N ILE A 185 15.27 0.76 -20.28
CA ILE A 185 14.79 -0.50 -19.68
C ILE A 185 15.45 -0.74 -18.31
N ASP A 186 16.76 -0.55 -18.22
CA ASP A 186 17.49 -0.73 -16.96
C ASP A 186 17.11 0.34 -15.94
N TYR A 187 16.84 1.58 -16.38
CA TYR A 187 16.31 2.65 -15.55
C TYR A 187 14.94 2.31 -14.97
N MET A 188 14.01 1.77 -15.78
CA MET A 188 12.69 1.34 -15.32
C MET A 188 12.79 0.19 -14.29
N LYS A 189 13.65 -0.81 -14.53
CA LYS A 189 13.93 -1.88 -13.57
C LYS A 189 14.58 -1.35 -12.29
N GLY A 190 15.50 -0.40 -12.41
CA GLY A 190 16.13 0.31 -11.30
C GLY A 190 15.12 1.11 -10.47
N ASN A 191 14.15 1.74 -11.12
CA ASN A 191 13.04 2.44 -10.45
C ASN A 191 12.14 1.47 -9.68
N ALA A 192 11.81 0.31 -10.24
CA ALA A 192 11.10 -0.75 -9.52
C ALA A 192 11.88 -1.20 -8.27
N LEU A 193 13.20 -1.37 -8.36
CA LEU A 193 14.04 -1.69 -7.20
C LEU A 193 14.04 -0.56 -6.16
N ARG A 194 14.14 0.70 -6.58
CA ARG A 194 14.10 1.87 -5.69
C ARG A 194 12.78 1.94 -4.91
N TRP A 195 11.65 1.62 -5.53
CA TRP A 195 10.36 1.49 -4.85
C TRP A 195 10.40 0.42 -3.75
N ASN A 196 11.00 -0.74 -4.01
CA ASN A 196 11.20 -1.78 -2.99
C ASN A 196 12.08 -1.32 -1.82
N THR A 197 13.18 -0.64 -2.11
CA THR A 197 14.05 -0.11 -1.07
C THR A 197 13.35 0.94 -0.20
N GLN A 198 12.44 1.73 -0.75
CA GLN A 198 11.64 2.69 0.03
C GLN A 198 10.68 2.00 0.99
N ILE A 199 9.96 0.95 0.57
CA ILE A 199 9.06 0.23 1.47
C ILE A 199 9.83 -0.50 2.58
N GLU A 200 11.04 -1.02 2.29
CA GLU A 200 11.90 -1.62 3.31
C GLU A 200 12.34 -0.59 4.36
N LEU A 201 12.73 0.62 3.94
CA LEU A 201 13.07 1.71 4.86
C LEU A 201 11.90 2.10 5.77
N ILE A 202 10.69 2.22 5.19
CA ILE A 202 9.48 2.56 5.96
C ILE A 202 9.12 1.41 6.90
N SER A 203 9.18 0.15 6.44
CA SER A 203 8.92 -1.05 7.25
C SER A 203 9.78 -1.05 8.50
N LYS A 204 11.09 -0.81 8.34
CA LYS A 204 12.04 -0.87 9.46
C LYS A 204 11.70 0.12 10.58
N GLU A 205 11.18 1.30 10.26
CA GLU A 205 10.76 2.28 11.28
C GLU A 205 9.37 1.97 11.83
N VAL A 206 8.42 1.55 10.99
CA VAL A 206 7.08 1.15 11.44
C VAL A 206 7.15 -0.05 12.39
N ASP A 207 7.99 -1.04 12.10
CA ASP A 207 8.18 -2.21 12.95
C ASP A 207 8.71 -1.83 14.34
N LYS A 208 9.61 -0.84 14.43
CA LYS A 208 10.07 -0.29 15.71
C LYS A 208 8.92 0.37 16.48
N TRP A 209 8.13 1.20 15.80
CA TRP A 209 6.99 1.86 16.46
C TRP A 209 5.95 0.86 16.95
N LEU A 210 5.66 -0.20 16.19
CA LEU A 210 4.76 -1.26 16.62
C LEU A 210 5.33 -2.06 17.81
N ILE A 211 6.65 -2.27 17.88
CA ILE A 211 7.30 -2.86 19.06
C ILE A 211 7.13 -1.94 20.28
N ASP A 212 7.39 -0.64 20.14
CA ASP A 212 7.26 0.33 21.24
C ASP A 212 5.82 0.41 21.76
N VAL A 213 4.83 0.42 20.85
CA VAL A 213 3.40 0.38 21.17
C VAL A 213 3.03 -0.91 21.94
N ASN A 214 3.57 -2.06 21.53
CA ASN A 214 3.37 -3.32 22.24
C ASN A 214 4.03 -3.34 23.63
N VAL A 215 5.18 -2.70 23.79
CA VAL A 215 5.83 -2.53 25.11
C VAL A 215 4.96 -1.65 26.01
N GLN A 216 4.45 -0.52 25.51
CA GLN A 216 3.52 0.34 26.25
C GLN A 216 2.26 -0.41 26.70
N LEU A 217 1.68 -1.24 25.83
CA LEU A 217 0.54 -2.11 26.19
C LEU A 217 0.87 -3.07 27.34
N LYS A 218 2.06 -3.68 27.32
CA LYS A 218 2.50 -4.58 28.39
C LYS A 218 2.72 -3.83 29.71
N ASP A 219 3.34 -2.66 29.65
CA ASP A 219 3.61 -1.83 30.82
C ASP A 219 2.32 -1.34 31.48
N ILE A 220 1.35 -0.85 30.69
CA ILE A 220 0.04 -0.45 31.20
C ILE A 220 -0.68 -1.64 31.84
N ASN A 221 -0.71 -2.79 31.17
CA ASN A 221 -1.32 -3.98 31.73
C ASN A 221 -0.67 -4.39 33.05
N SER A 222 0.66 -4.42 33.12
CA SER A 222 1.41 -4.77 34.33
C SER A 222 1.15 -3.79 35.47
N ARG A 223 1.22 -2.48 35.18
CA ARG A 223 1.01 -1.41 36.16
C ARG A 223 -0.39 -1.45 36.77
N PHE A 224 -1.44 -1.47 35.95
CA PHE A 224 -2.82 -1.51 36.45
C PHE A 224 -3.15 -2.85 37.12
N SER A 225 -2.66 -3.98 36.59
CA SER A 225 -2.87 -5.28 37.26
C SER A 225 -2.19 -5.32 38.63
N SER A 226 -1.00 -4.72 38.77
CA SER A 226 -0.33 -4.56 40.06
C SER A 226 -1.12 -3.67 41.02
N GLN A 227 -1.65 -2.53 40.55
CA GLN A 227 -2.49 -1.63 41.36
C GLN A 227 -3.79 -2.32 41.81
N ILE A 228 -4.52 -2.96 40.88
CA ILE A 228 -5.73 -3.73 41.18
C ILE A 228 -5.44 -4.82 42.21
N THR A 229 -4.34 -5.57 42.05
CA THR A 229 -3.95 -6.63 43.01
C THR A 229 -3.66 -6.06 44.40
N LYS A 230 -2.92 -4.94 44.49
CA LYS A 230 -2.63 -4.28 45.78
C LYS A 230 -3.90 -3.77 46.46
N THR A 231 -4.79 -3.13 45.71
CA THR A 231 -6.05 -2.58 46.24
C THR A 231 -7.01 -3.69 46.65
N SER A 232 -7.06 -4.79 45.88
CA SER A 232 -7.87 -5.97 46.19
C SER A 232 -7.44 -6.66 47.49
N GLN A 233 -6.14 -6.62 47.82
CA GLN A 233 -5.58 -7.24 49.03
C GLN A 233 -5.74 -6.41 50.32
N LEU A 234 -6.18 -5.13 50.24
CA LEU A 234 -6.27 -4.26 51.42
C LEU A 234 -7.28 -4.74 52.46
N ILE A 235 -8.48 -5.13 52.00
CA ILE A 235 -9.59 -5.63 52.80
C ILE A 235 -10.36 -6.61 51.91
N ASP A 236 -10.68 -7.79 52.42
CA ASP A 236 -11.60 -8.74 51.78
C ASP A 236 -12.80 -9.05 52.69
N SER A 237 -13.91 -9.44 52.08
CA SER A 237 -15.14 -9.91 52.71
C SER A 237 -14.91 -10.99 53.78
N GLY A 238 -13.94 -11.89 53.58
CA GLY A 238 -13.52 -12.88 54.58
C GLY A 238 -12.83 -12.22 55.79
N GLN A 239 -11.88 -11.33 55.55
CA GLN A 239 -11.16 -10.61 56.60
C GLN A 239 -12.08 -9.70 57.43
N ILE A 240 -13.13 -9.15 56.83
CA ILE A 240 -14.14 -8.37 57.54
C ILE A 240 -14.95 -9.26 58.48
N LYS A 241 -15.39 -10.43 58.00
CA LYS A 241 -16.09 -11.39 58.88
C LYS A 241 -15.21 -11.81 60.04
N ASP A 242 -13.94 -12.09 59.78
CA ASP A 242 -12.98 -12.49 60.81
C ASP A 242 -12.74 -11.35 61.82
N LYS A 243 -12.54 -10.10 61.36
CA LYS A 243 -12.38 -8.94 62.25
C LYS A 243 -13.62 -8.67 63.08
N ILE A 244 -14.82 -8.79 62.49
CA ILE A 244 -16.09 -8.64 63.22
C ILE A 244 -16.24 -9.74 64.26
N ALA A 245 -15.94 -11.00 63.93
CA ALA A 245 -16.01 -12.11 64.87
C ALA A 245 -15.03 -11.93 66.04
N LEU A 246 -13.78 -11.56 65.74
CA LEU A 246 -12.74 -11.38 66.73
C LEU A 246 -13.03 -10.20 67.68
N GLU A 247 -13.58 -9.10 67.17
CA GLU A 247 -14.04 -8.01 68.04
C GLU A 247 -15.36 -8.31 68.75
N SER A 248 -16.26 -9.11 68.17
CA SER A 248 -17.43 -9.62 68.89
C SER A 248 -16.99 -10.42 70.11
N ASP A 249 -16.05 -11.34 69.95
CA ASP A 249 -15.51 -12.15 71.05
C ASP A 249 -14.85 -11.29 72.14
N LYS A 250 -14.10 -10.24 71.76
CA LYS A 250 -13.50 -9.31 72.73
C LYS A 250 -14.55 -8.48 73.45
N ILE A 251 -15.57 -8.01 72.74
CA ILE A 251 -16.68 -7.25 73.32
C ILE A 251 -17.48 -8.15 74.28
N ASP A 252 -17.72 -9.41 73.93
CA ASP A 252 -18.40 -10.37 74.80
C ASP A 252 -17.57 -10.67 76.07
N GLN A 253 -16.27 -10.89 75.93
CA GLN A 253 -15.37 -11.04 77.09
C GLN A 253 -15.34 -9.78 77.97
N TRP A 254 -15.32 -8.59 77.36
CA TRP A 254 -15.39 -7.32 78.08
C TRP A 254 -16.73 -7.17 78.82
N GLN A 255 -17.85 -7.46 78.17
CA GLN A 255 -19.18 -7.44 78.79
C GLN A 255 -19.25 -8.37 80.01
N VAL A 256 -18.73 -9.60 79.88
CA VAL A 256 -18.73 -10.59 80.97
C VAL A 256 -17.87 -10.10 82.15
N ASN A 257 -16.69 -9.55 81.87
CA ASN A 257 -15.80 -9.02 82.90
C ASN A 257 -16.40 -7.82 83.64
N GLU A 258 -17.03 -6.90 82.91
CA GLU A 258 -17.60 -5.70 83.52
C GLU A 258 -18.88 -6.01 84.30
N LYS A 259 -19.71 -6.94 83.81
CA LYS A 259 -20.84 -7.47 84.59
C LYS A 259 -20.37 -8.23 85.84
N ARG A 260 -19.25 -8.96 85.76
CA ARG A 260 -18.65 -9.60 86.96
C ARG A 260 -18.21 -8.55 87.97
N ARG A 261 -17.59 -7.43 87.55
CA ARG A 261 -17.26 -6.32 88.46
C ARG A 261 -18.51 -5.71 89.12
N VAL A 262 -19.60 -5.57 88.38
CA VAL A 262 -20.88 -5.12 88.95
C VAL A 262 -21.38 -6.11 90.01
N ILE A 263 -21.32 -7.42 89.75
CA ILE A 263 -21.70 -8.46 90.72
C ILE A 263 -20.79 -8.45 91.96
N GLU A 264 -19.47 -8.30 91.78
CA GLU A 264 -18.51 -8.19 92.88
C GLU A 264 -18.79 -6.97 93.75
N ASN A 265 -19.08 -5.82 93.14
CA ASN A 265 -19.48 -4.60 93.83
C ASN A 265 -20.77 -4.81 94.64
N ILE A 266 -21.78 -5.48 94.05
CA ILE A 266 -23.02 -5.86 94.75
C ILE A 266 -22.73 -6.84 95.91
N SER A 267 -21.80 -7.79 95.73
CA SER A 267 -21.43 -8.74 96.79
C SER A 267 -20.76 -8.06 97.99
N VAL A 268 -19.88 -7.07 97.75
CA VAL A 268 -19.24 -6.27 98.81
C VAL A 268 -20.28 -5.49 99.63
N LEU A 269 -21.30 -4.97 98.94
CA LEU A 269 -22.44 -4.29 99.56
C LEU A 269 -23.19 -5.21 100.54
N PHE A 270 -23.50 -6.45 100.15
CA PHE A 270 -24.15 -7.43 101.05
C PHE A 270 -23.27 -7.90 102.21
N LYS A 271 -21.96 -8.10 102.00
CA LYS A 271 -21.01 -8.45 103.09
C LYS A 271 -20.93 -7.38 104.16
N THR A 272 -21.12 -6.11 103.78
CA THR A 272 -21.13 -4.99 104.72
C THR A 272 -22.37 -5.03 105.62
N ALA A 273 -23.54 -5.32 105.04
CA ALA A 273 -24.78 -5.53 105.80
C ALA A 273 -24.70 -6.75 106.72
N GLU A 274 -24.13 -7.86 106.25
CA GLU A 274 -23.92 -9.07 107.03
C GLU A 274 -23.09 -8.82 108.30
N ARG A 275 -21.98 -8.07 108.18
CA ARG A 275 -21.13 -7.69 109.32
C ARG A 275 -21.88 -6.85 110.36
N GLN A 276 -22.67 -5.87 109.91
CA GLN A 276 -23.48 -5.05 110.81
C GLN A 276 -24.49 -5.91 111.58
N LEU A 277 -25.15 -6.84 110.90
CA LEU A 277 -26.10 -7.76 111.53
C LEU A 277 -25.43 -8.70 112.53
N GLU A 278 -24.26 -9.26 112.18
CA GLU A 278 -23.47 -10.09 113.10
C GLU A 278 -23.07 -9.35 114.38
N ASP A 279 -22.68 -8.08 114.28
CA ASP A 279 -22.25 -7.29 115.44
C ASP A 279 -23.42 -7.01 116.39
N ILE A 280 -24.61 -6.73 115.84
CA ILE A 280 -25.86 -6.62 116.61
C ILE A 280 -26.16 -7.95 117.32
N ILE A 281 -26.09 -9.08 116.60
CA ILE A 281 -26.35 -10.42 117.16
C ILE A 281 -25.34 -10.78 118.27
N LYS A 282 -24.05 -10.51 118.06
CA LYS A 282 -22.98 -10.80 119.03
C LYS A 282 -23.22 -10.06 120.34
N LYS A 283 -23.55 -8.76 120.30
CA LYS A 283 -23.82 -7.97 121.50
C LYS A 283 -25.14 -8.34 122.17
N ASN A 284 -26.14 -8.80 121.41
CA ASN A 284 -27.39 -9.27 122.00
C ASN A 284 -27.23 -10.59 122.79
N LYS A 285 -26.23 -11.40 122.45
CA LYS A 285 -26.02 -12.75 123.02
C LYS A 285 -25.89 -12.76 124.54
N SER A 286 -25.21 -11.78 125.13
CA SER A 286 -25.05 -11.66 126.60
C SER A 286 -26.37 -11.42 127.34
N PHE A 287 -27.38 -10.89 126.65
CA PHE A 287 -28.72 -10.63 127.20
C PHE A 287 -29.70 -11.79 126.98
N THR A 288 -29.32 -12.76 126.14
CA THR A 288 -30.10 -14.00 125.90
C THR A 288 -29.68 -15.16 126.82
N GLN A 289 -28.54 -15.05 127.49
CA GLN A 289 -28.03 -16.08 128.40
C GLN A 289 -28.52 -15.86 129.83
N THR A 290 -29.56 -16.61 130.19
CA THR A 290 -30.29 -16.46 131.46
C THR A 290 -29.40 -16.65 132.70
N ASP A 291 -28.38 -17.51 132.61
CA ASP A 291 -27.53 -17.85 133.75
C ASP A 291 -26.56 -16.72 134.15
N ILE A 292 -26.17 -15.85 133.21
CA ILE A 292 -25.37 -14.65 133.48
C ILE A 292 -26.20 -13.57 134.20
N LEU A 293 -27.50 -13.55 133.93
CA LEU A 293 -28.43 -12.53 134.45
C LEU A 293 -28.98 -12.89 135.84
N LYS A 294 -29.17 -14.19 136.14
CA LYS A 294 -29.69 -14.68 137.45
C LYS A 294 -28.82 -14.31 138.65
N GLY A 295 -27.52 -14.06 138.46
CA GLY A 295 -26.59 -13.73 139.55
C GLY A 295 -26.56 -12.26 139.98
N LYS A 296 -27.35 -11.37 139.34
CA LYS A 296 -27.34 -9.93 139.59
C LYS A 296 -28.65 -9.47 140.24
N VAL A 297 -28.60 -8.42 141.05
CA VAL A 297 -29.79 -7.80 141.66
C VAL A 297 -30.58 -7.07 140.57
N PHE A 298 -31.92 -7.18 140.59
CA PHE A 298 -32.78 -6.62 139.53
C PHE A 298 -32.58 -5.12 139.30
N SER A 299 -32.36 -4.35 140.37
CA SER A 299 -32.06 -2.91 140.31
C SER A 299 -30.79 -2.57 139.53
N ASP A 300 -29.83 -3.51 139.48
CA ASP A 300 -28.57 -3.33 138.76
C ASP A 300 -28.67 -3.75 137.29
N LEU A 301 -29.81 -4.36 136.89
CA LEU A 301 -30.08 -4.86 135.54
C LEU A 301 -31.00 -3.95 134.72
N THR A 302 -31.83 -3.13 135.37
CA THR A 302 -32.78 -2.23 134.68
C THR A 302 -32.10 -1.24 133.75
N ASN A 303 -31.11 -0.48 134.24
CA ASN A 303 -30.35 0.47 133.42
C ASN A 303 -29.60 -0.22 132.25
N PRO A 304 -28.88 -1.34 132.47
CA PRO A 304 -28.28 -2.11 131.38
C PRO A 304 -29.28 -2.62 130.34
N PHE A 305 -30.48 -3.08 130.75
CA PHE A 305 -31.52 -3.51 129.81
C PHE A 305 -32.08 -2.34 129.01
N GLU A 306 -32.41 -1.22 129.63
CA GLU A 306 -32.93 -0.04 128.93
C GLU A 306 -31.89 0.54 127.94
N ASN A 307 -30.62 0.60 128.35
CA ASN A 307 -29.53 1.03 127.47
C ASN A 307 -29.31 0.05 126.31
N HIS A 308 -29.43 -1.26 126.56
CA HIS A 308 -29.32 -2.27 125.50
C HIS A 308 -30.53 -2.27 124.56
N PHE A 309 -31.74 -2.02 125.06
CA PHE A 309 -32.92 -1.81 124.21
C PHE A 309 -32.76 -0.57 123.34
N LYS A 310 -32.26 0.55 123.88
CA LYS A 310 -31.90 1.73 123.07
C LYS A 310 -30.84 1.41 122.01
N TYR A 311 -29.80 0.68 122.38
CA TYR A 311 -28.77 0.20 121.45
C TYR A 311 -29.36 -0.64 120.30
N LEU A 312 -30.24 -1.60 120.60
CA LEU A 312 -30.90 -2.43 119.58
C LEU A 312 -31.82 -1.61 118.68
N ILE A 313 -32.51 -0.60 119.22
CA ILE A 313 -33.36 0.31 118.43
C ILE A 313 -32.50 1.19 117.51
N ASP A 314 -31.43 1.80 118.04
CA ASP A 314 -30.55 2.69 117.28
C ASP A 314 -29.78 1.93 116.19
N GLU A 315 -29.19 0.77 116.51
CA GLU A 315 -28.52 -0.06 115.51
C GLU A 315 -29.50 -0.74 114.54
N GLY A 316 -30.69 -1.10 115.00
CA GLY A 316 -31.75 -1.59 114.12
C GLY A 316 -32.15 -0.54 113.08
N ASN A 317 -32.31 0.73 113.50
CA ASN A 317 -32.58 1.83 112.59
C ASN A 317 -31.38 2.13 111.68
N ASN A 318 -30.15 2.08 112.18
CA ASN A 318 -28.94 2.23 111.36
C ASN A 318 -28.78 1.13 110.33
N PHE A 319 -29.13 -0.12 110.67
CA PHE A 319 -29.16 -1.24 109.75
C PHE A 319 -30.21 -1.05 108.66
N VAL A 320 -31.44 -0.65 109.03
CA VAL A 320 -32.51 -0.36 108.06
C VAL A 320 -32.12 0.79 107.11
N ASN A 321 -31.50 1.86 107.64
CA ASN A 321 -30.97 2.96 106.83
C ASN A 321 -29.85 2.50 105.89
N SER A 322 -28.97 1.60 106.37
CA SER A 322 -27.91 1.00 105.56
C SER A 322 -28.49 0.14 104.43
N ILE A 323 -29.50 -0.68 104.70
CA ILE A 323 -30.23 -1.48 103.69
C ILE A 323 -30.93 -0.59 102.66
N THR A 324 -31.49 0.54 103.08
CA THR A 324 -32.15 1.49 102.16
C THR A 324 -31.12 2.14 101.23
N SER A 325 -29.97 2.58 101.75
CA SER A 325 -28.85 3.09 100.94
C SER A 325 -28.26 2.02 100.01
N LEU A 326 -28.18 0.77 100.47
CA LEU A 326 -27.77 -0.39 99.67
C LEU A 326 -28.72 -0.65 98.50
N THR A 327 -30.03 -0.51 98.73
CA THR A 327 -31.06 -0.69 97.70
C THR A 327 -30.94 0.37 96.61
N GLN A 328 -30.64 1.62 96.98
CA GLN A 328 -30.42 2.70 96.03
C GLN A 328 -29.15 2.48 95.19
N LYS A 329 -28.02 2.11 95.83
CA LYS A 329 -26.78 1.75 95.12
C LYS A 329 -26.94 0.53 94.21
N TYR A 330 -27.78 -0.44 94.57
CA TYR A 330 -28.09 -1.57 93.70
C TYR A 330 -28.85 -1.14 92.43
N MET A 331 -29.81 -0.21 92.55
CA MET A 331 -30.53 0.30 91.37
C MET A 331 -29.59 1.06 90.43
N GLU A 332 -28.68 1.87 90.95
CA GLU A 332 -27.63 2.55 90.16
C GLU A 332 -26.73 1.53 89.43
N LEU A 333 -26.23 0.51 90.14
CA LEU A 333 -25.41 -0.55 89.56
C LEU A 333 -26.16 -1.40 88.53
N LYS A 334 -27.48 -1.57 88.69
CA LYS A 334 -28.35 -2.28 87.73
C LYS A 334 -28.50 -1.47 86.44
N GLU A 335 -28.66 -0.16 86.53
CA GLU A 335 -28.71 0.71 85.34
C GLU A 335 -27.37 0.71 84.59
N SER A 336 -26.23 0.80 85.30
CA SER A 336 -24.90 0.68 84.67
C SER A 336 -24.71 -0.64 83.92
N ALA A 337 -25.31 -1.75 84.39
CA ALA A 337 -25.27 -3.03 83.70
C ALA A 337 -26.06 -3.05 82.36
N PHE A 338 -27.13 -2.25 82.26
CA PHE A 338 -27.86 -2.07 80.99
C PHE A 338 -27.08 -1.17 80.02
N GLU A 339 -26.43 -0.11 80.52
CA GLU A 339 -25.58 0.78 79.71
C GLU A 339 -24.42 0.02 79.03
N ILE A 340 -23.82 -0.95 79.72
CA ILE A 340 -22.77 -1.83 79.17
C ILE A 340 -23.24 -2.60 77.93
N ASN A 341 -24.50 -3.07 77.90
CA ASN A 341 -25.04 -3.78 76.73
C ASN A 341 -25.23 -2.82 75.55
N ILE A 342 -25.79 -1.64 75.80
CA ILE A 342 -26.03 -0.61 74.78
C ILE A 342 -24.69 -0.12 74.19
N GLU A 343 -23.68 0.07 75.04
CA GLU A 343 -22.36 0.52 74.60
C GLU A 343 -21.64 -0.56 73.75
N ALA A 344 -21.81 -1.83 74.07
CA ALA A 344 -21.26 -2.93 73.30
C ALA A 344 -21.90 -3.06 71.90
N GLU A 345 -23.23 -2.98 71.81
CA GLU A 345 -23.94 -2.97 70.51
C GLU A 345 -23.47 -1.79 69.65
N LYS A 346 -23.38 -0.60 70.24
CA LYS A 346 -22.92 0.60 69.54
C LYS A 346 -21.47 0.49 69.05
N LYS A 347 -20.56 -0.09 69.84
CA LYS A 347 -19.16 -0.33 69.43
C LYS A 347 -19.10 -1.26 68.21
N LEU A 348 -19.90 -2.32 68.20
CA LEU A 348 -19.94 -3.30 67.13
C LEU A 348 -20.58 -2.73 65.85
N GLU A 349 -21.62 -1.90 65.98
CA GLU A 349 -22.29 -1.23 64.87
C GLU A 349 -21.41 -0.15 64.21
N VAL A 350 -20.68 0.63 65.01
CA VAL A 350 -19.70 1.61 64.50
C VAL A 350 -18.57 0.90 63.74
N LEU A 351 -18.07 -0.22 64.26
CA LEU A 351 -17.04 -1.01 63.58
C LEU A 351 -17.55 -1.57 62.24
N LYS A 352 -18.76 -2.16 62.21
CA LYS A 352 -19.39 -2.64 60.98
C LYS A 352 -19.52 -1.53 59.94
N SER A 353 -20.09 -0.40 60.32
CA SER A 353 -20.28 0.75 59.43
C SER A 353 -18.95 1.27 58.86
N SER A 354 -17.89 1.30 59.68
CA SER A 354 -16.56 1.71 59.24
C SER A 354 -15.94 0.71 58.24
N LEU A 355 -16.12 -0.60 58.46
CA LEU A 355 -15.59 -1.64 57.57
C LEU A 355 -16.36 -1.70 56.24
N ASP A 356 -17.68 -1.49 56.29
CA ASP A 356 -18.53 -1.42 55.09
C ASP A 356 -18.19 -0.19 54.23
N MET A 357 -17.96 0.98 54.85
CA MET A 357 -17.45 2.16 54.12
C MET A 357 -16.11 1.87 53.44
N GLN A 358 -15.18 1.21 54.15
CA GLN A 358 -13.87 0.85 53.57
C GLN A 358 -13.98 -0.14 52.40
N LEU A 359 -14.95 -1.08 52.45
CA LEU A 359 -15.25 -1.95 51.30
C LEU A 359 -15.80 -1.17 50.11
N GLN A 360 -16.76 -0.26 50.35
CA GLN A 360 -17.35 0.54 49.29
C GLN A 360 -16.31 1.43 48.60
N ASP A 361 -15.43 2.07 49.38
CA ASP A 361 -14.34 2.88 48.84
C ASP A 361 -13.36 2.02 48.02
N ARG A 362 -12.98 0.83 48.52
CA ARG A 362 -12.16 -0.13 47.78
C ARG A 362 -12.79 -0.53 46.46
N ASP A 363 -14.07 -0.90 46.45
CA ASP A 363 -14.76 -1.36 45.25
C ASP A 363 -14.88 -0.25 44.20
N LYS A 364 -15.12 0.99 44.67
CA LYS A 364 -15.13 2.17 43.81
C LYS A 364 -13.76 2.44 43.19
N ASP A 365 -12.68 2.34 43.97
CA ASP A 365 -11.31 2.51 43.49
C ASP A 365 -10.92 1.42 42.47
N LEU A 366 -11.31 0.16 42.74
CA LEU A 366 -11.10 -0.95 41.81
C LEU A 366 -11.81 -0.72 40.48
N SER A 367 -13.09 -0.32 40.51
CA SER A 367 -13.84 0.02 39.30
C SER A 367 -13.17 1.15 38.51
N ALA A 368 -12.73 2.20 39.20
CA ALA A 368 -12.05 3.33 38.56
C ALA A 368 -10.73 2.91 37.89
N PHE A 369 -9.94 2.05 38.52
CA PHE A 369 -8.71 1.51 37.92
C PHE A 369 -8.98 0.61 36.72
N GLU A 370 -10.04 -0.21 36.76
CA GLU A 370 -10.46 -1.07 35.65
C GLU A 370 -10.89 -0.23 34.43
N ASP A 371 -11.69 0.82 34.67
CA ASP A 371 -12.16 1.75 33.64
C ASP A 371 -11.00 2.54 33.01
N GLU A 372 -10.09 3.08 33.83
CA GLU A 372 -8.90 3.81 33.34
C GLU A 372 -7.96 2.89 32.54
N LYS A 373 -7.76 1.66 33.00
CA LYS A 373 -6.99 0.63 32.29
C LYS A 373 -7.60 0.38 30.91
N GLN A 374 -8.92 0.18 30.84
CA GLN A 374 -9.60 -0.15 29.59
C GLN A 374 -9.59 1.04 28.61
N ALA A 375 -9.75 2.27 29.10
CA ALA A 375 -9.65 3.48 28.29
C ALA A 375 -8.26 3.60 27.65
N LYS A 376 -7.18 3.51 28.45
CA LYS A 376 -5.80 3.61 27.95
C LYS A 376 -5.42 2.48 27.00
N ILE A 377 -5.85 1.25 27.27
CA ILE A 377 -5.63 0.12 26.33
C ILE A 377 -6.34 0.39 25.01
N SER A 378 -7.55 0.96 25.04
CA SER A 378 -8.32 1.27 23.83
C SER A 378 -7.64 2.37 23.00
N GLU A 379 -7.12 3.42 23.64
CA GLU A 379 -6.35 4.48 22.97
C GLU A 379 -5.10 3.94 22.28
N ILE A 380 -4.31 3.12 22.97
CA ILE A 380 -3.08 2.56 22.38
C ILE A 380 -3.40 1.57 21.25
N ARG A 381 -4.45 0.75 21.39
CA ARG A 381 -4.90 -0.13 20.30
C ARG A 381 -5.41 0.65 19.08
N ALA A 382 -6.09 1.77 19.29
CA ALA A 382 -6.51 2.64 18.20
C ALA A 382 -5.31 3.25 17.47
N LEU A 383 -4.28 3.66 18.21
CA LEU A 383 -3.02 4.15 17.64
C LEU A 383 -2.30 3.06 16.85
N GLN A 384 -2.20 1.84 17.39
CA GLN A 384 -1.62 0.69 16.70
C GLN A 384 -2.33 0.44 15.36
N LYS A 385 -3.66 0.35 15.40
CA LYS A 385 -4.47 0.10 14.20
C LYS A 385 -4.30 1.21 13.16
N ASN A 386 -4.27 2.48 13.58
CA ASN A 386 -4.06 3.59 12.66
C ASN A 386 -2.68 3.52 11.96
N ILE A 387 -1.62 3.12 12.67
CA ILE A 387 -0.29 2.91 12.08
C ILE A 387 -0.35 1.77 11.05
N GLU A 388 -0.94 0.64 11.40
CA GLU A 388 -1.07 -0.53 10.52
C GLU A 388 -1.90 -0.24 9.27
N ASP A 389 -3.01 0.50 9.41
CA ASP A 389 -3.91 0.87 8.31
C ASP A 389 -3.19 1.81 7.32
N ILE A 390 -2.51 2.85 7.80
CA ILE A 390 -1.78 3.79 6.93
C ILE A 390 -0.59 3.09 6.28
N TYR A 391 0.14 2.25 7.02
CA TYR A 391 1.27 1.49 6.47
C TYR A 391 0.81 0.50 5.38
N SER A 392 -0.32 -0.17 5.58
CA SER A 392 -0.94 -1.05 4.57
C SER A 392 -1.29 -0.28 3.29
N LYS A 393 -1.81 0.95 3.42
CA LYS A 393 -2.06 1.84 2.28
C LYS A 393 -0.77 2.22 1.55
N ILE A 394 0.29 2.58 2.28
CA ILE A 394 1.61 2.86 1.71
C ILE A 394 2.13 1.65 0.93
N LYS A 395 2.04 0.45 1.50
CA LYS A 395 2.49 -0.78 0.85
C LYS A 395 1.73 -1.03 -0.46
N SER A 396 0.42 -0.81 -0.48
CA SER A 396 -0.38 -0.93 -1.70
C SER A 396 0.04 0.06 -2.78
N ILE A 397 0.26 1.35 -2.42
CA ILE A 397 0.72 2.37 -3.38
C ILE A 397 2.06 1.97 -4.00
N VAL A 398 3.03 1.61 -3.16
CA VAL A 398 4.38 1.21 -3.62
C VAL A 398 4.32 -0.03 -4.50
N GLN A 399 3.52 -1.04 -4.14
CA GLN A 399 3.37 -2.26 -4.95
C GLN A 399 2.78 -1.96 -6.33
N THR A 400 1.76 -1.11 -6.41
CA THR A 400 1.19 -0.68 -7.69
C THR A 400 2.22 0.08 -8.54
N LYS A 401 2.92 1.05 -7.96
CA LYS A 401 3.93 1.85 -8.68
C LYS A 401 5.13 1.00 -9.13
N ASN A 402 5.56 0.05 -8.31
CA ASN A 402 6.57 -0.95 -8.68
C ASN A 402 6.11 -1.77 -9.90
N GLY A 403 4.89 -2.33 -9.83
CA GLY A 403 4.30 -3.09 -10.93
C GLY A 403 4.23 -2.27 -12.22
N ASN A 404 3.87 -0.99 -12.13
CA ASN A 404 3.86 -0.08 -13.28
C ASN A 404 5.25 0.06 -13.91
N CYS A 405 6.31 0.29 -13.13
CA CYS A 405 7.67 0.38 -13.67
C CYS A 405 8.10 -0.92 -14.40
N LEU A 406 7.73 -2.08 -13.87
CA LEU A 406 8.04 -3.37 -14.51
C LEU A 406 7.22 -3.59 -15.80
N ASN A 407 5.95 -3.19 -15.79
CA ASN A 407 5.08 -3.24 -16.96
C ASN A 407 5.55 -2.28 -18.06
N GLU A 408 6.00 -1.08 -17.71
CA GLU A 408 6.61 -0.11 -18.64
C GLU A 408 7.87 -0.71 -19.29
N ALA A 409 8.71 -1.39 -18.51
CA ALA A 409 9.89 -2.07 -19.04
C ALA A 409 9.51 -3.20 -20.01
N GLN A 410 8.49 -4.00 -19.66
CA GLN A 410 7.98 -5.06 -20.53
C GLN A 410 7.33 -4.50 -21.81
N ASP A 411 6.59 -3.38 -21.71
CA ASP A 411 6.05 -2.66 -22.87
C ASP A 411 7.19 -2.27 -23.80
N LEU A 412 8.26 -1.65 -23.29
CA LEU A 412 9.38 -1.24 -24.14
C LEU A 412 10.15 -2.44 -24.73
N VAL A 413 10.24 -3.57 -24.01
CA VAL A 413 10.77 -4.82 -24.58
C VAL A 413 9.92 -5.33 -25.74
N SER A 414 8.61 -5.11 -25.75
CA SER A 414 7.74 -5.49 -26.87
C SER A 414 8.00 -4.70 -28.17
N TRP A 415 8.77 -3.61 -28.09
CA TRP A 415 9.29 -2.85 -29.25
C TRP A 415 10.58 -3.46 -29.82
N SER A 416 10.90 -4.70 -29.44
CA SER A 416 12.01 -5.48 -30.00
C SER A 416 11.51 -6.80 -30.58
N LEU A 417 12.30 -7.37 -31.48
CA LEU A 417 12.10 -8.71 -32.03
C LEU A 417 12.95 -9.69 -31.24
N ALA A 418 12.37 -10.82 -30.86
CA ALA A 418 13.13 -11.93 -30.30
C ALA A 418 14.02 -12.55 -31.38
N ASP A 419 15.27 -12.81 -31.02
CA ASP A 419 16.23 -13.45 -31.91
C ASP A 419 15.74 -14.86 -32.25
N ASN A 420 15.85 -15.22 -33.53
CA ASN A 420 15.61 -16.58 -34.00
C ASN A 420 16.89 -17.15 -34.64
N GLN A 421 16.81 -18.37 -35.17
CA GLN A 421 17.96 -19.04 -35.80
C GLN A 421 18.34 -18.46 -37.18
N SER A 422 17.70 -17.38 -37.65
CA SER A 422 18.04 -16.78 -38.94
C SER A 422 19.43 -16.12 -38.90
N GLU A 423 20.13 -16.18 -40.03
CA GLU A 423 21.44 -15.54 -40.20
C GLU A 423 21.37 -14.03 -39.94
N LEU A 424 20.21 -13.41 -40.18
CA LEU A 424 19.97 -11.99 -40.00
C LEU A 424 20.19 -11.53 -38.55
N PHE A 425 19.84 -12.33 -37.55
CA PHE A 425 20.05 -12.01 -36.13
C PHE A 425 21.37 -12.56 -35.57
N SER A 426 22.19 -13.22 -36.38
CA SER A 426 23.53 -13.68 -35.96
C SER A 426 24.53 -12.53 -35.83
N ARG A 427 24.22 -11.37 -36.42
CA ARG A 427 25.07 -10.17 -36.43
C ARG A 427 24.42 -9.10 -35.56
N PRO A 428 25.21 -8.36 -34.77
CA PRO A 428 24.67 -7.35 -33.83
C PRO A 428 24.09 -6.12 -34.54
N ILE A 429 24.50 -5.86 -35.78
CA ILE A 429 24.04 -4.73 -36.60
C ILE A 429 23.90 -5.20 -38.04
N VAL A 430 22.72 -5.02 -38.64
CA VAL A 430 22.42 -5.39 -40.03
C VAL A 430 21.46 -4.40 -40.66
N TRP A 431 21.80 -3.89 -41.85
CA TRP A 431 20.88 -3.13 -42.68
C TRP A 431 19.94 -4.07 -43.44
N ILE A 432 18.65 -3.74 -43.41
CA ILE A 432 17.57 -4.42 -44.12
C ILE A 432 16.85 -3.35 -44.92
N TYR A 433 16.65 -3.59 -46.21
CA TYR A 433 16.03 -2.62 -47.08
C TYR A 433 14.65 -3.10 -47.52
N MET A 434 13.65 -2.26 -47.32
CA MET A 434 12.29 -2.50 -47.80
C MET A 434 12.15 -1.86 -49.19
N PRO A 435 11.92 -2.62 -50.26
CA PRO A 435 11.70 -2.04 -51.58
C PRO A 435 10.32 -1.39 -51.66
N LEU A 436 10.25 -0.34 -52.48
CA LEU A 436 9.00 0.29 -52.87
C LEU A 436 9.17 0.91 -54.26
N TYR A 437 8.07 1.03 -55.01
CA TYR A 437 8.05 1.88 -56.19
C TYR A 437 7.36 3.19 -55.88
N VAL A 438 7.93 4.27 -56.41
CA VAL A 438 7.42 5.62 -56.23
C VAL A 438 7.30 6.30 -57.59
N MET A 439 6.22 7.04 -57.76
CA MET A 439 5.93 7.82 -58.95
C MET A 439 5.47 9.21 -58.53
N PHE A 440 6.12 10.24 -59.04
CA PHE A 440 5.64 11.62 -58.90
C PHE A 440 4.79 11.99 -60.08
N VAL A 441 3.60 12.51 -59.79
CA VAL A 441 2.58 12.83 -60.77
C VAL A 441 2.17 14.29 -60.59
N GLU A 442 2.31 15.07 -61.66
CA GLU A 442 1.90 16.46 -61.72
C GLU A 442 0.51 16.57 -62.36
N ASN A 443 -0.39 17.32 -61.71
CA ASN A 443 -1.63 17.74 -62.35
C ASN A 443 -1.38 19.00 -63.20
N GLU A 444 -1.47 18.88 -64.53
CA GLU A 444 -1.15 19.97 -65.46
C GLU A 444 -2.04 21.23 -65.26
N GLN A 445 -3.25 21.05 -64.72
CA GLN A 445 -4.19 22.17 -64.51
C GLN A 445 -3.93 22.92 -63.20
N LYS A 446 -3.51 22.20 -62.16
CA LYS A 446 -3.30 22.75 -60.82
C LYS A 446 -1.84 23.08 -60.50
N MET A 447 -0.89 22.56 -61.29
CA MET A 447 0.55 22.56 -60.99
C MET A 447 0.83 21.98 -59.59
N GLU A 448 0.02 21.01 -59.18
CA GLU A 448 0.18 20.29 -57.93
C GLU A 448 0.78 18.92 -58.23
N GLU A 449 1.91 18.63 -57.60
CA GLU A 449 2.55 17.31 -57.65
C GLU A 449 2.13 16.46 -56.45
N LYS A 450 1.81 15.20 -56.73
CA LYS A 450 1.53 14.19 -55.71
C LYS A 450 2.45 12.99 -55.88
N MET A 451 2.79 12.36 -54.76
CA MET A 451 3.53 11.09 -54.75
C MET A 451 2.54 9.91 -54.71
N VAL A 452 2.70 8.97 -55.63
CA VAL A 452 2.01 7.68 -55.61
C VAL A 452 3.03 6.57 -55.36
N SER A 453 2.72 5.66 -54.43
CA SER A 453 3.65 4.62 -54.02
C SER A 453 3.00 3.23 -53.88
N VAL A 454 3.80 2.22 -54.18
CA VAL A 454 3.50 0.79 -53.98
C VAL A 454 4.47 0.23 -52.96
N PHE A 455 3.92 -0.15 -51.81
CA PHE A 455 4.63 -0.79 -50.70
C PHE A 455 4.60 -2.32 -50.84
N PRO A 456 5.28 -3.07 -49.95
CA PRO A 456 5.18 -4.52 -49.95
C PRO A 456 3.78 -5.07 -49.68
N GLY A 457 3.40 -6.12 -50.41
CA GLY A 457 2.07 -6.74 -50.27
C GLY A 457 1.94 -8.09 -50.95
N PHE A 458 0.72 -8.63 -50.91
CA PHE A 458 0.35 -9.90 -51.51
C PHE A 458 -0.31 -9.69 -52.86
N VAL A 459 0.15 -10.46 -53.84
CA VAL A 459 -0.54 -10.59 -55.12
C VAL A 459 -1.62 -11.64 -54.99
N THR A 460 -2.83 -11.27 -55.39
CA THR A 460 -4.02 -12.11 -55.24
C THR A 460 -4.48 -12.66 -56.59
N SER A 461 -5.17 -13.80 -56.52
CA SER A 461 -5.84 -14.40 -57.68
C SER A 461 -7.16 -13.71 -58.04
N ASP A 462 -7.62 -12.73 -57.26
CA ASP A 462 -8.89 -12.03 -57.50
C ASP A 462 -8.74 -11.03 -58.66
N PRO A 463 -9.48 -11.19 -59.78
CA PRO A 463 -9.44 -10.25 -60.90
C PRO A 463 -9.79 -8.81 -60.52
N ASN A 464 -10.59 -8.59 -59.48
CA ASN A 464 -11.00 -7.26 -59.05
C ASN A 464 -10.05 -6.65 -58.00
N ASN A 465 -9.16 -7.43 -57.40
CA ASN A 465 -8.27 -6.98 -56.34
C ASN A 465 -6.91 -7.66 -56.40
N ARG A 466 -6.16 -7.42 -57.47
CA ARG A 466 -4.89 -8.10 -57.77
C ARG A 466 -3.77 -7.89 -56.75
N TYR A 467 -3.88 -6.88 -55.91
CA TYR A 467 -2.85 -6.53 -54.93
C TYR A 467 -3.51 -6.10 -53.63
N LYS A 468 -3.00 -6.62 -52.52
CA LYS A 468 -3.39 -6.21 -51.17
C LYS A 468 -2.15 -5.98 -50.34
N GLU A 469 -2.09 -4.87 -49.62
CA GLU A 469 -1.00 -4.61 -48.67
C GLU A 469 -0.88 -5.74 -47.63
N ILE A 470 0.34 -5.99 -47.19
CA ILE A 470 0.66 -7.11 -46.29
C ILE A 470 -0.07 -7.06 -44.93
N SER A 471 -0.40 -5.87 -44.46
CA SER A 471 -1.05 -5.64 -43.17
C SER A 471 -1.71 -4.25 -43.10
N GLY A 472 -2.59 -4.06 -42.13
CA GLY A 472 -3.14 -2.72 -41.82
C GLY A 472 -2.05 -1.73 -41.39
N ALA A 473 -0.99 -2.18 -40.71
CA ALA A 473 0.13 -1.32 -40.33
C ALA A 473 0.89 -0.78 -41.56
N MET A 474 0.97 -1.55 -42.66
CA MET A 474 1.55 -1.08 -43.92
C MET A 474 0.66 -0.03 -44.60
N VAL A 475 -0.66 -0.22 -44.56
CA VAL A 475 -1.63 0.78 -45.06
C VAL A 475 -1.50 2.08 -44.27
N ASN A 476 -1.39 1.98 -42.94
CA ASN A 476 -1.17 3.14 -42.08
C ASN A 476 0.16 3.83 -42.39
N LEU A 477 1.25 3.07 -42.60
CA LEU A 477 2.54 3.64 -43.01
C LEU A 477 2.41 4.43 -44.31
N LYS A 478 1.75 3.87 -45.32
CA LYS A 478 1.50 4.57 -46.59
C LYS A 478 0.80 5.91 -46.37
N HIS A 479 -0.24 5.92 -45.54
CA HIS A 479 -0.97 7.16 -45.22
C HIS A 479 -0.09 8.18 -44.49
N ILE A 480 0.63 7.75 -43.45
CA ILE A 480 1.55 8.60 -42.68
C ILE A 480 2.63 9.19 -43.58
N VAL A 481 3.17 8.42 -44.51
CA VAL A 481 4.22 8.89 -45.42
C VAL A 481 3.68 9.91 -46.41
N THR A 482 2.50 9.67 -46.98
CA THR A 482 1.87 10.64 -47.88
C THR A 482 1.60 11.96 -47.15
N GLU A 483 1.06 11.92 -45.93
CA GLU A 483 0.84 13.11 -45.09
C GLU A 483 2.17 13.81 -44.75
N ARG A 484 3.16 13.06 -44.26
CA ARG A 484 4.47 13.63 -43.90
C ARG A 484 5.25 14.20 -45.07
N ILE A 485 5.10 13.67 -46.28
CA ILE A 485 5.76 14.24 -47.47
C ILE A 485 5.14 15.60 -47.82
N GLU A 486 3.88 15.85 -47.50
CA GLU A 486 3.27 17.17 -47.67
C GLU A 486 3.76 18.16 -46.59
N GLU A 487 4.00 17.69 -45.37
CA GLU A 487 4.38 18.54 -44.22
C GLU A 487 5.90 18.73 -44.04
N ASP A 488 6.71 17.72 -44.35
CA ASP A 488 8.16 17.67 -44.13
C ASP A 488 8.92 17.74 -45.46
N MET A 489 9.42 18.94 -45.76
CA MET A 489 10.18 19.21 -46.98
C MET A 489 11.48 18.43 -47.08
N ALA A 490 12.14 18.12 -45.96
CA ALA A 490 13.38 17.34 -46.01
C ALA A 490 13.07 15.89 -46.43
N LEU A 491 12.01 15.31 -45.88
CA LEU A 491 11.56 13.97 -46.26
C LEU A 491 11.12 13.95 -47.73
N ARG A 492 10.31 14.91 -48.17
CA ARG A 492 9.88 15.03 -49.58
C ARG A 492 11.05 15.11 -50.55
N SER A 493 12.01 16.01 -50.29
CA SER A 493 13.18 16.17 -51.14
C SER A 493 14.03 14.91 -51.23
N ASN A 494 14.13 14.10 -50.16
CA ASN A 494 14.83 12.81 -50.21
C ASN A 494 14.17 11.84 -51.20
N PHE A 495 12.83 11.76 -51.19
CA PHE A 495 12.08 10.94 -52.15
C PHE A 495 12.18 11.47 -53.59
N GLU A 496 12.00 12.77 -53.81
CA GLU A 496 12.08 13.40 -55.13
C GLU A 496 13.46 13.23 -55.74
N PHE A 497 14.51 13.63 -55.02
CA PHE A 497 15.89 13.53 -55.48
C PHE A 497 16.31 12.08 -55.75
N SER A 498 15.89 11.13 -54.90
CA SER A 498 16.14 9.71 -55.13
C SER A 498 15.40 9.19 -56.37
N CYS A 499 14.17 9.63 -56.59
CA CYS A 499 13.36 9.22 -57.74
C CYS A 499 13.90 9.79 -59.06
N GLU A 500 14.35 11.05 -59.06
CA GLU A 500 14.94 11.73 -60.22
C GLU A 500 16.30 11.15 -60.60
N ASN A 501 17.21 10.97 -59.63
CA ASN A 501 18.54 10.42 -59.89
C ASN A 501 18.52 9.03 -60.52
N ARG A 502 17.44 8.27 -60.27
CA ARG A 502 17.26 6.93 -60.81
C ARG A 502 15.90 6.78 -61.48
N ASN A 503 15.59 7.73 -62.36
CA ASN A 503 14.34 7.72 -63.09
C ASN A 503 14.33 6.60 -64.14
N ILE A 504 13.45 5.62 -63.93
CA ILE A 504 13.26 4.47 -64.82
C ILE A 504 12.71 4.90 -66.18
N LEU A 505 12.03 6.07 -66.27
CA LEU A 505 11.51 6.61 -67.54
C LEU A 505 12.62 6.95 -68.53
N GLU A 506 13.83 7.25 -68.05
CA GLU A 506 14.99 7.58 -68.90
C GLU A 506 15.67 6.31 -69.47
N ASP A 507 15.28 5.12 -69.01
CA ASP A 507 15.82 3.86 -69.50
C ASP A 507 15.25 3.54 -70.89
N SER A 508 16.09 3.62 -71.91
CA SER A 508 15.76 3.26 -73.30
C SER A 508 15.20 1.83 -73.47
N SER A 509 15.45 0.93 -72.51
CA SER A 509 14.96 -0.45 -72.51
C SER A 509 13.63 -0.64 -71.76
N LEU A 510 13.06 0.40 -71.14
CA LEU A 510 11.86 0.34 -70.32
C LEU A 510 10.69 -0.35 -71.04
N ASN A 511 10.37 0.08 -72.26
CA ASN A 511 9.26 -0.50 -73.02
C ASN A 511 9.47 -2.02 -73.20
N LYS A 512 10.67 -2.44 -73.59
CA LYS A 512 11.00 -3.86 -73.73
C LYS A 512 10.85 -4.63 -72.41
N LYS A 513 11.32 -4.06 -71.29
CA LYS A 513 11.21 -4.66 -69.95
C LYS A 513 9.74 -4.83 -69.53
N ILE A 514 8.91 -3.81 -69.70
CA ILE A 514 7.48 -3.89 -69.37
C ILE A 514 6.76 -4.91 -70.27
N GLN A 515 7.03 -4.95 -71.59
CA GLN A 515 6.42 -5.95 -72.48
C GLN A 515 6.81 -7.39 -72.12
N GLN A 516 8.05 -7.61 -71.70
CA GLN A 516 8.50 -8.90 -71.18
C GLN A 516 7.78 -9.25 -69.87
N GLY A 517 7.65 -8.29 -68.96
CA GLY A 517 6.88 -8.44 -67.71
C GLY A 517 5.42 -8.80 -67.94
N ILE A 518 4.72 -8.10 -68.84
CA ILE A 518 3.34 -8.41 -69.25
C ILE A 518 3.23 -9.86 -69.73
N SER A 519 4.18 -10.30 -70.57
CA SER A 519 4.19 -11.67 -71.10
C SER A 519 4.32 -12.72 -70.00
N ILE A 520 5.13 -12.44 -68.97
CA ILE A 520 5.31 -13.33 -67.81
C ILE A 520 4.05 -13.32 -66.94
N LEU A 521 3.55 -12.14 -66.55
CA LEU A 521 2.36 -11.99 -65.71
C LEU A 521 1.12 -12.64 -66.33
N ARG A 522 0.97 -12.57 -67.67
CA ARG A 522 -0.11 -13.21 -68.41
C ARG A 522 0.00 -14.73 -68.39
N ARG A 523 1.21 -15.29 -68.57
CA ARG A 523 1.45 -16.74 -68.44
C ARG A 523 1.14 -17.25 -67.04
N SER A 524 1.44 -16.45 -66.03
CA SER A 524 1.17 -16.72 -64.62
C SER A 524 -0.28 -16.46 -64.20
N ALA A 525 -1.16 -16.07 -65.13
CA ALA A 525 -2.57 -15.73 -64.88
C ALA A 525 -2.79 -14.62 -63.82
N ILE A 526 -1.79 -13.77 -63.60
CA ILE A 526 -1.85 -12.64 -62.67
C ILE A 526 -2.60 -11.46 -63.30
N ILE A 527 -2.43 -11.24 -64.60
CA ILE A 527 -3.15 -10.20 -65.36
C ILE A 527 -4.01 -10.81 -66.46
N ASN A 528 -5.09 -10.12 -66.85
CA ASN A 528 -5.96 -10.47 -67.98
C ASN A 528 -5.72 -9.54 -69.18
N GLY A 529 -6.43 -9.76 -70.28
CA GLY A 529 -6.31 -8.95 -71.50
C GLY A 529 -6.68 -7.48 -71.30
N ASP A 530 -7.62 -7.18 -70.41
CA ASP A 530 -8.03 -5.80 -70.11
C ASP A 530 -6.91 -5.03 -69.40
N ILE A 531 -6.31 -5.62 -68.37
CA ILE A 531 -5.15 -5.06 -67.66
C ILE A 531 -3.95 -4.91 -68.59
N GLU A 532 -3.70 -5.88 -69.48
CA GLU A 532 -2.64 -5.78 -70.49
C GLU A 532 -2.84 -4.55 -71.41
N ASN A 533 -4.07 -4.33 -71.90
CA ASN A 533 -4.39 -3.19 -72.74
C ASN A 533 -4.24 -1.86 -71.98
N GLU A 534 -4.64 -1.85 -70.71
CA GLU A 534 -4.50 -0.68 -69.84
C GLU A 534 -3.03 -0.30 -69.61
N ILE A 535 -2.18 -1.28 -69.28
CA ILE A 535 -0.73 -1.06 -69.12
C ILE A 535 -0.13 -0.49 -70.40
N ARG A 536 -0.44 -1.08 -71.57
CA ARG A 536 0.08 -0.63 -72.87
C ARG A 536 -0.37 0.79 -73.18
N SER A 537 -1.65 1.08 -73.01
CA SER A 537 -2.20 2.42 -73.27
C SER A 537 -1.57 3.49 -72.39
N LYS A 538 -1.35 3.19 -71.09
CA LYS A 538 -0.70 4.11 -70.15
C LYS A 538 0.78 4.29 -70.49
N LEU A 539 1.49 3.21 -70.82
CA LEU A 539 2.90 3.25 -71.20
C LEU A 539 3.12 4.09 -72.47
N ASP A 540 2.31 3.87 -73.51
CA ASP A 540 2.40 4.63 -74.75
C ASP A 540 2.12 6.12 -74.50
N SER A 541 1.12 6.44 -73.66
CA SER A 541 0.79 7.82 -73.28
C SER A 541 1.91 8.52 -72.50
N ILE A 542 2.69 7.79 -71.71
CA ILE A 542 3.80 8.33 -70.92
C ILE A 542 5.05 8.50 -71.78
N LEU A 543 5.32 7.59 -72.72
CA LEU A 543 6.52 7.63 -73.56
C LEU A 543 6.41 8.55 -74.80
N THR A 544 5.19 8.92 -75.21
CA THR A 544 4.95 9.80 -76.37
C THR A 544 4.83 11.28 -76.02
N ARG A 545 4.77 11.62 -74.73
CA ARG A 545 4.83 12.99 -74.19
C ARG A 545 6.24 13.30 -73.74
#